data_AF-A0A2W0ERV9-F1
#
_entry.id   AF-A0A2W0ERV9-F1
#
_cell.length_a   1.000
_cell.length_b   1.000
_cell.length_c   1.000
_cell.angle_alpha   90.00
_cell.angle_beta   90.00
_cell.angle_gamma   90.00
#
_symmetry.space_group_name_H-M   'P 1'
#
loop_
_entity.id
_entity.type
_entity.pdbx_description
1 polymer ?
#
loop_
_entity_poly.entity_id
_entity_poly.type
_entity_poly.pdbx_seq_one_letter_code
_entity_poly.pdbx_strand_id
1 'polypeptide(L)' 'MRCLLFACLLLGSFPSFALDRFQVEGYTLRNGLQLLLKPGTDRGHVAIRLVVGVGLDDFGCEEKELPHLLEHLL' A
#
# COMPACT_ATOMS: atom_id res chain seq x y z
N MET A 1 -35.18 6.34 26.87
CA MET A 1 -34.43 5.12 26.44
C MET A 1 -34.08 5.15 24.95
N ARG A 2 -35.05 5.24 24.02
CA ARG A 2 -34.79 5.26 22.56
C ARG A 2 -33.95 6.46 22.09
N CYS A 3 -34.21 7.68 22.58
CA CYS A 3 -33.44 8.86 22.16
C CYS A 3 -31.97 8.83 22.60
N LEU A 4 -31.67 8.21 23.75
CA LEU A 4 -30.31 8.00 24.24
C LEU A 4 -29.55 7.01 23.34
N LEU A 5 -30.21 5.92 22.92
CA LEU A 5 -29.63 4.99 21.95
C LEU A 5 -29.35 5.67 20.60
N PHE A 6 -30.26 6.51 20.11
CA PHE A 6 -30.03 7.29 18.88
C PHE A 6 -28.85 8.27 19.03
N ALA A 7 -28.75 8.96 20.16
CA ALA A 7 -27.61 9.85 20.42
C ALA A 7 -26.28 9.08 20.48
N CYS A 8 -26.25 7.91 21.15
CA CYS A 8 -25.07 7.05 21.18
C CYS A 8 -24.68 6.53 19.79
N LEU A 9 -25.66 6.14 18.97
CA LEU A 9 -25.40 5.69 17.59
C LEU A 9 -24.87 6.82 16.71
N LEU A 10 -25.42 8.04 16.84
CA LEU A 10 -24.93 9.22 16.12
C LEU A 10 -23.52 9.61 16.56
N LEU A 11 -23.23 9.56 17.87
CA LEU A 11 -21.90 9.87 18.42
C LEU A 11 -20.85 8.79 18.06
N GLY A 12 -21.25 7.52 17.94
CA GLY A 12 -20.38 6.43 17.48
C GLY A 12 -20.10 6.43 15.98
N SER A 13 -20.90 7.13 15.18
CA SER A 13 -20.73 7.26 13.72
C SER A 13 -19.75 8.36 13.29
N PHE A 14 -19.18 9.12 14.24
CA PHE A 14 -18.17 10.12 13.89
C PHE A 14 -16.93 9.45 13.29
N PRO A 15 -16.38 9.99 12.18
CA PRO A 15 -15.23 9.42 11.49
C PRO A 15 -13.93 9.46 12.32
N SER A 16 -13.98 9.97 13.55
CA SER A 16 -12.85 10.02 14.49
C SER A 16 -12.25 8.64 14.80
N PHE A 17 -12.97 7.53 14.54
CA PHE A 17 -12.46 6.16 14.62
C PHE A 17 -12.06 5.54 13.28
N ALA A 18 -12.27 6.23 12.16
CA ALA A 18 -11.68 5.84 10.89
C ALA A 18 -10.20 6.22 10.96
N LEU A 19 -9.38 5.24 11.35
CA LEU A 19 -7.93 5.31 11.30
C LEU A 19 -7.56 5.88 9.92
N ASP A 20 -7.00 7.10 9.90
CA ASP A 20 -6.77 7.87 8.68
C ASP A 20 -5.68 7.18 7.84
N ARG A 21 -6.09 6.14 7.12
CA ARG A 21 -5.29 5.41 6.14
C ARG A 21 -5.17 6.22 4.84
N PHE A 22 -5.69 7.46 4.80
CA PHE A 22 -5.77 8.29 3.60
C PHE A 22 -4.63 9.32 3.48
N GLN A 23 -3.74 9.43 4.46
CA GLN A 23 -2.52 10.24 4.32
C GLN A 23 -1.46 9.52 3.46
N VAL A 24 -1.82 9.16 2.24
CA VAL A 24 -0.90 8.57 1.28
C VAL A 24 -0.29 9.69 0.44
N GLU A 25 1.04 9.79 0.42
CA GLU A 25 1.76 10.76 -0.37
C GLU A 25 2.42 10.09 -1.57
N GLY A 26 2.21 10.66 -2.76
CA GLY A 26 2.76 10.16 -4.02
C GLY A 26 3.88 11.07 -4.54
N TYR A 27 5.00 10.48 -4.94
CA TYR A 27 6.11 11.22 -5.54
C TYR A 27 6.57 10.56 -6.84
N THR A 28 7.05 11.38 -7.77
CA THR A 28 7.85 10.91 -8.90
C THR A 28 9.26 11.45 -8.72
N LEU A 29 10.22 10.55 -8.55
CA LEU A 29 11.63 10.91 -8.41
C LEU A 29 12.23 11.32 -9.76
N ARG A 30 13.39 11.98 -9.73
CA ARG A 30 14.07 12.46 -10.95
C ARG A 30 14.48 11.35 -11.91
N ASN A 31 14.65 10.12 -11.42
CA ASN A 31 14.94 8.93 -12.24
C ASN A 31 13.68 8.26 -12.82
N GLY A 32 12.50 8.84 -12.61
CA GLY A 32 11.23 8.29 -13.07
C GLY A 32 10.57 7.28 -12.12
N LEU A 33 11.22 6.92 -11.00
CA LEU A 33 10.62 6.01 -10.02
C LEU A 33 9.42 6.67 -9.33
N GLN A 34 8.31 5.94 -9.27
CA GLN A 34 7.11 6.35 -8.56
C GLN A 34 7.12 5.78 -7.15
N LEU A 35 6.92 6.64 -6.16
CA LEU A 35 6.94 6.32 -4.73
C LEU A 35 5.58 6.61 -4.12
N LEU A 36 5.11 5.69 -3.28
CA LEU A 36 3.93 5.87 -2.46
C LEU A 36 4.33 5.72 -0.99
N LEU A 37 4.29 6.83 -0.25
CA LEU A 37 4.53 6.86 1.19
C LEU A 37 3.21 6.69 1.92
N LYS A 38 3.14 5.67 2.78
CA LYS A 38 1.99 5.40 3.62
C LYS A 38 2.44 5.43 5.09
N PRO A 39 1.88 6.30 5.93
CA PRO A 39 2.19 6.33 7.35
C PRO A 39 1.71 5.02 8.00
N GLY A 40 2.64 4.38 8.72
CA GLY A 40 2.37 3.21 9.54
C GLY A 40 1.97 3.61 10.96
N THR A 41 1.08 2.84 11.58
CA THR A 41 0.73 3.02 13.00
C THR A 41 1.64 2.26 13.95
N ASP A 42 2.37 1.26 13.45
CA ASP A 42 3.25 0.42 14.26
C ASP A 42 4.62 1.08 14.45
N ARG A 43 4.97 1.34 15.71
CA ARG A 43 6.30 1.84 16.09
C ARG A 43 7.28 0.67 16.06
N GLY A 44 8.33 0.78 15.24
CA GLY A 44 9.45 -0.17 15.22
C GLY A 44 9.50 -1.10 14.00
N HIS A 45 8.51 -1.07 13.11
CA HIS A 45 8.50 -1.85 11.89
C HIS A 45 8.22 -0.96 10.67
N VAL A 46 8.88 -1.26 9.56
CA VAL A 46 8.63 -0.65 8.26
C VAL A 46 8.36 -1.75 7.24
N ALA A 47 7.42 -1.51 6.33
CA ALA A 47 7.17 -2.38 5.19
C ALA A 47 7.52 -1.61 3.92
N ILE A 48 8.38 -2.19 3.08
CA ILE A 48 8.83 -1.60 1.83
C ILE A 48 8.51 -2.59 0.71
N ARG A 49 7.93 -2.10 -0.38
CA ARG A 49 7.67 -2.88 -1.60
C ARG A 49 8.21 -2.13 -2.80
N LEU A 50 9.04 -2.79 -3.58
CA LEU A 50 9.49 -2.33 -4.90
C LEU A 50 8.82 -3.19 -5.96
N VAL A 51 8.36 -2.57 -7.05
CA VAL A 51 7.80 -3.27 -8.20
C VAL A 51 8.57 -2.81 -9.42
N VAL A 52 9.07 -3.76 -10.21
CA VAL A 52 9.65 -3.51 -11.52
C VAL A 52 8.60 -3.90 -12.56
N GLY A 53 8.33 -3.03 -13.51
CA GLY A 53 7.32 -3.24 -14.56
C GLY A 53 7.77 -4.22 -15.65
N VAL A 54 8.36 -5.35 -15.27
CA VAL A 54 8.77 -6.45 -16.14
C VAL A 54 8.31 -7.78 -15.54
N GLY A 55 7.90 -8.72 -16.37
CA GLY A 55 7.44 -10.04 -15.95
C GLY A 55 7.67 -11.10 -17.04
N LEU A 56 7.12 -12.30 -16.82
CA LEU A 56 7.31 -13.46 -17.71
C LEU A 56 6.88 -13.19 -19.16
N ASP A 57 5.85 -12.34 -19.35
CA ASP A 57 5.28 -12.03 -20.67
C ASP A 57 6.16 -11.08 -21.50
N ASP A 58 7.18 -10.46 -20.89
CA ASP A 58 8.13 -9.58 -21.58
C ASP A 58 9.30 -10.33 -22.22
N PHE A 59 9.40 -11.65 -22.00
CA PHE A 59 10.50 -12.49 -22.48
C PHE A 59 10.04 -13.57 -23.46
N GLY A 60 10.92 -13.95 -24.38
CA GLY A 60 10.69 -15.05 -25.31
C GLY A 60 10.63 -16.40 -24.59
N CYS A 61 10.16 -17.44 -25.29
CA CYS A 61 9.96 -18.76 -24.70
C CYS A 61 11.23 -19.37 -24.08
N GLU A 62 12.40 -19.14 -24.70
CA GLU A 62 13.68 -19.68 -24.23
C GLU A 62 14.14 -19.06 -22.90
N GLU A 63 13.70 -17.83 -22.61
CA GLU A 63 14.11 -17.04 -21.44
C GLU A 63 12.93 -16.72 -20.53
N LYS A 64 11.80 -17.42 -20.70
CA LYS A 64 10.54 -17.05 -20.04
C LYS A 64 10.64 -16.99 -18.52
N GLU A 65 11.43 -17.89 -17.93
CA GLU A 65 11.63 -17.99 -16.49
C GLU A 65 12.76 -17.08 -15.96
N LEU A 66 13.47 -16.36 -16.84
CA LEU A 66 14.57 -15.48 -16.46
C LEU A 66 14.16 -14.42 -15.42
N PRO A 67 13.06 -13.65 -15.57
CA PRO A 67 12.70 -12.65 -14.56
C PRO A 67 12.35 -13.28 -13.21
N HIS A 68 11.82 -14.50 -13.19
CA HIS A 68 11.55 -15.24 -11.96
C HIS A 68 12.85 -15.76 -11.30
N LEU A 69 13.79 -16.25 -12.09
CA LEU A 69 15.12 -16.61 -11.59
C LEU A 69 15.82 -15.39 -10.96
N LEU A 70 15.72 -14.23 -11.60
CA LEU A 70 16.27 -12.98 -11.06
C LEU A 70 15.61 -12.56 -9.75
N GLU A 71 14.28 -12.73 -9.62
CA GLU A 71 13.56 -12.50 -8.35
C GLU A 71 14.11 -13.36 -7.21
N HIS A 72 14.49 -14.62 -7.49
CA HIS A 72 15.06 -15.52 -6.48
C HIS A 72 16.52 -15.22 -6.11
N LEU A 73 17.26 -14.52 -6.97
CA LEU A 73 18.67 -14.20 -6.75
C LEU A 73 18.89 -12.86 -6.03
N LEU A 74 17.84 -12.04 -5.93
CA LEU A 74 17.84 -10.71 -5.31
C LEU A 74 17.24 -10.77 -3.89
#